data_AF-A0A9D0ICD1-F1
#
_entry.id   AF-A0A9D0ICD1-F1
#
_cell.length_a   1.000
_cell.length_b   1.000
_cell.length_c   1.000
_cell.angle_alpha   90.00
_cell.angle_beta   90.00
_cell.angle_gamma   90.00
#
_symmetry.space_group_name_H-M   'P 1'
#
loop_
_entity.id
_entity.type
_entity.pdbx_description
1 polymer ?
#
loop_
_entity_poly.entity_id
_entity_poly.type
_entity_poly.pdbx_seq_one_letter_code
_entity_poly.pdbx_strand_id
1 'polypeptide(L)'
;MWDSGRSPMAIRFVIYGLLGWCMEIVWTAVTTTLKGEQQGWRLEGKSYLWMFPIYGLVAPLFEPLHDLLRPWPWLARGSLYVLGFWTVEYGTGWLLRRLTGACPWDYSRTRWHVHGLIR
;
A
#
# COMPACT_ATOMS: atom_id res chain seq x y z
N MET A 1 30.05 -22.72 4.92
CA MET A 1 30.30 -21.27 4.77
C MET A 1 29.45 -20.73 3.61
N TRP A 2 28.12 -20.73 3.79
CA TRP A 2 27.10 -20.06 2.96
C TRP A 2 25.86 -19.96 3.85
N ASP A 3 25.93 -19.14 4.90
CA ASP A 3 24.79 -18.89 5.77
C ASP A 3 23.84 -17.90 5.10
N SER A 4 22.69 -18.41 4.67
CA SER A 4 21.41 -17.70 4.61
C SER A 4 21.45 -16.25 4.09
N GLY A 5 21.63 -16.09 2.78
CA GLY A 5 21.47 -14.81 2.05
C GLY A 5 20.02 -14.29 1.99
N ARG A 6 19.25 -14.38 3.08
CA ARG A 6 17.99 -13.65 3.25
C ARG A 6 18.35 -12.27 3.78
N SER A 7 18.17 -11.23 2.95
CA SER A 7 18.23 -9.86 3.43
C SER A 7 17.33 -9.70 4.67
N PRO A 8 17.81 -9.03 5.75
CA PRO A 8 17.01 -8.87 6.96
C PRO A 8 15.68 -8.19 6.63
N MET A 9 14.59 -8.65 7.25
CA MET A 9 13.22 -8.17 6.99
C MET A 9 13.10 -6.63 7.08
N ALA A 10 13.93 -5.98 7.89
CA ALA A 10 14.01 -4.52 7.97
C ALA A 10 14.50 -3.86 6.66
N ILE A 11 15.47 -4.45 5.96
CA ILE A 11 15.93 -3.93 4.66
C ILE A 11 14.83 -4.08 3.61
N ARG A 12 14.12 -5.22 3.61
CA ARG A 12 12.98 -5.44 2.72
C ARG A 12 11.88 -4.42 3.00
N PHE A 13 11.50 -4.24 4.27
CA PHE A 13 10.55 -3.20 4.69
C PHE A 13 10.91 -1.82 4.12
N VAL A 14 12.17 -1.40 4.22
CA VAL A 14 12.63 -0.10 3.68
C VAL A 14 12.53 -0.07 2.16
N ILE A 15 12.96 -1.12 1.46
CA ILE A 15 12.91 -1.20 -0.01
C ILE A 15 11.46 -1.14 -0.49
N TYR A 16 10.57 -1.95 0.07
CA TYR A 16 9.15 -1.96 -0.30
C TYR A 16 8.46 -0.63 0.05
N GLY A 17 8.81 -0.03 1.20
CA GLY A 17 8.35 1.29 1.60
C GLY A 17 8.77 2.37 0.60
N LEU A 18 10.04 2.40 0.20
CA LEU A 18 10.57 3.37 -0.76
C LEU A 18 9.99 3.15 -2.16
N LEU A 19 9.88 1.91 -2.61
CA LEU A 19 9.29 1.58 -3.92
C LEU A 19 7.83 2.00 -3.98
N GLY A 20 7.04 1.68 -2.95
CA GLY A 20 5.64 2.09 -2.87
C GLY A 20 5.52 3.61 -2.87
N TRP A 21 6.37 4.30 -2.11
CA TRP A 21 6.37 5.76 -2.04
C TRP A 21 6.74 6.42 -3.37
N CYS A 22 7.78 5.94 -4.04
CA CYS A 22 8.17 6.41 -5.38
C CYS A 22 7.07 6.17 -6.41
N MET A 23 6.46 4.98 -6.40
CA MET A 23 5.35 4.63 -7.30
C MET A 23 4.14 5.53 -7.07
N GLU A 24 3.82 5.84 -5.82
CA GLU A 24 2.71 6.73 -5.48
C GLU A 24 2.95 8.16 -5.98
N ILE A 25 4.16 8.70 -5.79
CA ILE A 25 4.54 10.02 -6.29
C ILE A 25 4.41 10.07 -7.82
N VAL A 26 4.92 9.05 -8.53
CA VAL A 26 4.79 8.94 -10.00
C VAL A 26 3.33 8.84 -10.41
N TRP A 27 2.53 8.00 -9.75
CA TRP A 27 1.12 7.82 -10.06
C TRP A 27 0.33 9.12 -9.87
N THR A 28 0.53 9.82 -8.75
CA THR A 28 -0.13 11.10 -8.49
C THR A 28 0.30 12.17 -9.50
N ALA A 29 1.59 12.24 -9.86
CA ALA A 29 2.09 13.18 -10.86
C ALA A 29 1.47 12.93 -12.25
N VAL A 30 1.42 11.66 -12.68
CA VAL A 30 0.85 11.26 -13.96
C VAL A 30 -0.66 11.51 -13.99
N THR A 31 -1.39 11.07 -12.95
CA THR A 31 -2.86 11.17 -12.94
C THR A 31 -3.35 12.62 -12.86
N THR A 32 -2.68 13.50 -12.12
CA THR A 32 -3.05 14.93 -12.05
C THR A 32 -2.74 15.66 -13.35
N THR A 33 -1.66 15.29 -14.04
CA THR A 33 -1.32 15.82 -15.37
C THR A 33 -2.32 15.34 -16.43
N LEU A 34 -2.67 14.04 -16.43
CA LEU A 34 -3.65 13.46 -17.35
C LEU A 34 -5.07 14.02 -17.16
N LYS A 35 -5.44 14.38 -15.93
CA LYS A 35 -6.72 15.03 -15.63
C LYS A 35 -6.75 16.52 -16.01
N GLY A 36 -5.63 17.07 -16.47
CA GLY A 36 -5.52 18.50 -16.82
C GLY A 36 -5.55 19.44 -15.61
N GLU A 37 -5.41 18.92 -14.39
CA GLU A 37 -5.41 19.70 -13.15
C GLU A 37 -4.08 20.45 -12.95
N GLN A 38 -3.01 20.03 -13.63
CA GLN A 38 -1.73 20.73 -13.70
C GLN A 38 -1.53 21.36 -15.08
N GLN A 39 -1.35 22.68 -15.12
CA GLN A 39 -0.94 23.40 -16.32
C GLN A 39 0.59 23.34 -16.45
N GLY A 40 1.07 22.59 -17.44
CA GLY A 40 2.49 22.42 -17.76
C GLY A 40 3.11 21.12 -17.23
N TRP A 41 4.29 20.78 -17.75
CA TRP A 41 5.08 19.57 -17.41
C TRP A 41 5.69 19.59 -15.99
N ARG A 42 5.03 20.22 -15.02
CA ARG A 42 5.51 20.31 -13.63
C ARG A 42 5.50 18.97 -12.89
N LEU A 43 4.68 17.99 -13.34
CA LEU A 43 4.67 16.60 -12.86
C LEU A 43 4.76 16.50 -11.34
N GLU A 44 3.99 17.31 -10.62
CA GLU A 44 4.07 17.33 -9.15
C GLU A 44 3.26 16.16 -8.58
N GLY A 45 3.98 15.20 -8.00
CA GLY A 45 3.41 14.08 -7.26
C GLY A 45 3.26 14.44 -5.78
N LYS A 46 2.10 14.14 -5.21
CA LYS A 46 1.86 14.24 -3.76
C LYS A 46 1.70 12.83 -3.21
N SER A 47 2.30 12.59 -2.04
CA SER A 47 2.12 11.38 -1.26
C SER A 47 2.11 11.76 0.22
N TYR A 48 1.40 10.97 1.03
CA TYR A 48 1.33 11.18 2.47
C TYR A 48 2.49 10.48 3.19
N LEU A 49 3.12 11.15 4.15
CA LEU A 49 4.25 10.61 4.91
C LEU A 49 3.93 9.26 5.59
N TRP A 50 2.67 9.08 6.01
CA TRP A 50 2.18 7.87 6.65
C TRP A 50 2.06 6.67 5.71
N MET A 51 2.10 6.86 4.39
CA MET A 51 2.00 5.77 3.42
C MET A 51 3.32 4.99 3.28
N PHE A 52 4.45 5.61 3.60
CA PHE A 52 5.74 4.92 3.65
C PHE A 52 5.75 3.68 4.58
N PRO A 53 5.40 3.79 5.87
CA PRO A 53 5.37 2.61 6.74
C PRO A 53 4.28 1.60 6.34
N ILE A 54 3.18 2.04 5.72
CA ILE A 54 2.13 1.14 5.23
C ILE A 54 2.65 0.28 4.08
N TYR A 55 3.34 0.89 3.12
CA TYR A 55 3.97 0.16 2.01
C TYR A 55 5.09 -0.75 2.49
N GLY A 56 5.87 -0.31 3.48
CA GLY A 56 6.90 -1.14 4.09
C GLY A 56 6.31 -2.38 4.78
N LEU A 57 5.15 -2.25 5.46
CA LEU A 57 4.48 -3.34 6.17
C LEU A 57 4.03 -4.48 5.24
N VAL A 58 3.89 -4.21 3.94
CA VAL A 58 3.61 -5.26 2.95
C VAL A 58 4.71 -6.33 2.97
N ALA A 59 5.99 -5.97 3.16
CA ALA A 59 7.09 -6.93 3.15
C ALA A 59 6.96 -8.02 4.25
N PRO A 60 6.86 -7.69 5.56
CA PRO A 60 6.71 -8.70 6.60
C PRO A 60 5.34 -9.40 6.61
N LEU A 61 4.29 -8.82 6.02
CA LEU A 61 2.95 -9.42 5.99
C LEU A 61 2.74 -10.34 4.79
N PHE A 62 3.08 -9.89 3.59
CA PHE A 62 2.80 -10.60 2.35
C PHE A 62 3.87 -11.63 1.97
N GLU A 63 5.15 -11.45 2.34
CA GLU A 63 6.17 -12.47 2.05
C GLU A 63 5.91 -13.82 2.72
N PRO A 64 5.68 -13.92 4.04
CA PRO A 64 5.36 -15.20 4.67
C PRO A 64 4.01 -15.75 4.23
N LEU A 65 3.03 -14.88 3.97
CA LEU A 65 1.73 -15.26 3.42
C LEU A 65 1.88 -15.86 2.01
N HIS A 66 2.74 -15.27 1.17
CA HIS A 66 3.03 -15.77 -0.17
C HIS A 66 3.67 -17.16 -0.14
N ASP A 67 4.65 -17.37 0.73
CA ASP A 67 5.33 -18.66 0.86
C ASP A 67 4.40 -19.76 1.38
N LEU A 68 3.50 -19.42 2.32
CA LEU A 68 2.48 -20.34 2.82
C LEU A 68 1.45 -20.73 1.74
N LEU A 69 1.08 -19.78 0.88
CA LEU A 69 0.07 -19.96 -0.17
C LEU A 69 0.64 -20.42 -1.50
N ARG A 70 1.96 -20.62 -1.62
CA ARG A 70 2.63 -21.12 -2.82
C ARG A 70 2.03 -22.42 -3.39
N PRO A 71 1.65 -23.43 -2.58
CA PRO A 71 1.10 -24.68 -3.12
C PRO A 71 -0.38 -24.61 -3.50
N TRP A 72 -1.06 -23.48 -3.25
CA TRP A 72 -2.51 -23.36 -3.47
C TRP A 72 -2.85 -22.97 -4.92
N PRO A 73 -4.05 -23.32 -5.42
CA PRO A 73 -4.50 -22.90 -6.74
C PRO A 73 -4.53 -21.38 -6.86
N TRP A 74 -4.27 -20.87 -8.06
CA TRP A 74 -4.11 -19.43 -8.33
C TRP A 74 -5.32 -18.59 -7.89
N LEU A 75 -6.54 -19.12 -8.02
CA LEU A 75 -7.77 -18.46 -7.57
C LEU A 75 -7.77 -18.22 -6.06
N ALA A 76 -7.45 -19.24 -5.27
CA ALA A 76 -7.44 -19.13 -3.81
C ALA A 76 -6.32 -18.18 -3.33
N ARG A 77 -5.17 -18.19 -4.01
CA ARG A 77 -4.06 -17.24 -3.77
C ARG A 77 -4.51 -15.80 -4.04
N GLY A 78 -5.15 -15.57 -5.18
CA GLY A 78 -5.68 -14.25 -5.56
C GLY A 78 -6.69 -13.73 -4.55
N SER A 79 -7.67 -14.56 -4.16
CA SER A 79 -8.67 -14.19 -3.16
C SER A 79 -8.04 -13.82 -1.81
N LEU A 80 -7.05 -14.58 -1.33
CA LEU A 80 -6.39 -14.30 -0.07
C LEU A 80 -5.51 -13.05 -0.12
N TYR A 81 -4.85 -12.76 -1.25
CA TYR A 81 -4.14 -11.50 -1.41
C TYR A 81 -5.07 -10.30 -1.39
N VAL A 82 -6.22 -10.39 -2.09
CA VAL A 82 -7.23 -9.32 -2.06
C VAL A 82 -7.74 -9.09 -0.62
N LEU A 83 -8.07 -10.17 0.09
CA LEU A 83 -8.48 -10.08 1.50
C LEU A 83 -7.38 -9.51 2.40
N GLY A 84 -6.13 -9.88 2.16
CA GLY A 84 -4.96 -9.36 2.87
C GLY A 84 -4.77 -7.85 2.65
N PHE A 85 -4.88 -7.40 1.39
CA PHE A 85 -4.80 -5.99 1.05
C PHE A 85 -5.92 -5.20 1.72
N TRP A 86 -7.16 -5.67 1.63
CA TRP A 86 -8.27 -5.03 2.34
C TRP A 86 -8.06 -5.02 3.86
N THR A 87 -7.55 -6.09 4.47
CA THR A 87 -7.30 -6.12 5.92
C THR A 87 -6.26 -5.07 6.32
N VAL A 88 -5.17 -4.95 5.56
CA VAL A 88 -4.13 -3.95 5.79
C VAL A 88 -4.68 -2.54 5.57
N GLU A 89 -5.45 -2.32 4.50
CA GLU A 89 -6.09 -1.04 4.20
C GLU A 89 -7.06 -0.62 5.33
N TYR A 90 -7.88 -1.57 5.84
CA TYR A 90 -8.79 -1.31 6.96
C TYR A 90 -8.01 -0.95 8.21
N GLY A 91 -7.04 -1.80 8.57
CA GLY A 91 -6.30 -1.69 9.82
C GLY A 91 -5.46 -0.42 9.86
N THR A 92 -4.79 -0.10 8.75
CA THR A 92 -3.98 1.11 8.62
C THR A 92 -4.86 2.37 8.55
N GLY A 93 -5.99 2.32 7.83
CA GLY A 93 -6.94 3.43 7.77
C GLY A 93 -7.59 3.71 9.12
N TRP A 94 -7.95 2.67 9.87
CA TRP A 94 -8.47 2.76 11.24
C TRP A 94 -7.42 3.30 12.21
N LEU A 95 -6.19 2.79 12.15
CA LEU A 95 -5.09 3.22 13.01
C LEU A 95 -4.73 4.68 12.76
N LEU A 96 -4.64 5.09 11.49
CA LEU A 96 -4.39 6.49 11.12
C LEU A 96 -5.52 7.39 11.57
N ARG A 97 -6.78 7.01 11.33
CA ARG A 97 -7.93 7.77 11.83
C ARG A 97 -7.90 7.95 13.35
N ARG A 98 -7.41 6.94 14.09
CA ARG A 98 -7.28 6.99 15.55
C ARG A 98 -6.09 7.82 16.03
N LEU A 99 -4.97 7.83 15.30
CA LEU A 99 -3.74 8.54 15.68
C LEU A 99 -3.73 10.00 15.23
N THR A 100 -4.19 10.30 14.01
CA THR A 100 -4.13 11.64 13.41
C THR A 100 -5.49 12.34 13.35
N GLY A 101 -6.59 11.67 13.72
CA GLY A 101 -7.96 12.20 13.62
C GLY A 101 -8.50 12.30 12.19
N ALA A 102 -7.64 12.15 11.19
CA ALA A 102 -7.96 12.12 9.77
C ALA A 102 -7.40 10.85 9.11
N CYS A 103 -8.15 10.29 8.15
CA CYS A 103 -7.68 9.22 7.30
C CYS A 103 -7.19 9.82 5.96
N PRO A 104 -5.99 9.48 5.45
CA PRO A 104 -5.48 10.06 4.21
C PRO A 104 -6.35 9.69 2.99
N TRP A 105 -7.01 8.54 3.05
CA TRP A 105 -8.03 8.13 2.09
C TRP A 105 -9.39 8.12 2.80
N ASP A 106 -10.24 9.07 2.42
CA ASP A 106 -11.62 9.10 2.88
C ASP A 106 -12.56 8.68 1.74
N TYR A 107 -12.99 7.43 1.79
CA TYR A 107 -13.95 6.86 0.85
C TYR A 107 -15.40 7.12 1.25
N SER A 108 -15.68 7.95 2.25
CA SER A 108 -17.04 8.32 2.71
C SER A 108 -17.98 8.78 1.60
N ARG A 109 -17.43 9.32 0.50
CA ARG A 109 -18.19 9.75 -0.68
C ARG A 109 -18.49 8.65 -1.71
N THR A 110 -18.03 7.42 -1.51
CA THR A 110 -18.28 6.29 -2.43
C THR A 110 -19.44 5.42 -1.96
N ARG A 111 -20.26 4.89 -2.89
CA ARG A 111 -21.55 4.25 -2.57
C ARG A 111 -21.45 2.93 -1.78
N TRP A 112 -20.32 2.24 -1.86
CA TRP A 112 -20.07 0.93 -1.23
C TRP A 112 -18.90 1.00 -0.24
N HIS A 113 -18.85 2.04 0.59
CA HIS A 113 -17.77 2.18 1.58
C HIS A 113 -18.09 1.44 2.87
N VAL A 114 -17.08 0.80 3.45
CA VAL A 114 -17.14 0.32 4.84
C VAL A 114 -16.46 1.37 5.73
N HIS A 115 -17.24 2.11 6.51
CA HIS A 115 -16.76 3.16 7.45
C HIS A 115 -15.92 4.29 6.83
N GLY A 116 -15.90 4.42 5.50
CA GLY A 116 -15.09 5.38 4.75
C GLY A 116 -13.64 4.94 4.57
N LEU A 117 -13.30 3.70 4.97
CA LEU A 117 -11.93 3.19 5.04
C LEU A 117 -11.59 2.20 3.93
N ILE A 118 -12.59 1.54 3.34
CA ILE A 118 -12.45 0.53 2.27
C ILE A 118 -13.58 0.64 1.25
N ARG A 119 -13.31 0.25 0.01
CA ARG A 119 -14.26 0.09 -1.10
C ARG A 119 -14.11 -1.28 -1.78
#